data_AF-A0A067LRD4-F1
#
_entry.id   AF-A0A067LRD4-F1
#
_cell.length_a   1.000
_cell.length_b   1.000
_cell.length_c   1.000
_cell.angle_alpha   90.00
_cell.angle_beta   90.00
_cell.angle_gamma   90.00
#
_symmetry.space_group_name_H-M   'P 1'
#
loop_
_entity.id
_entity.type
_entity.pdbx_description
1 polymer ?
#
loop_
_entity_poly.entity_id
_entity_poly.type
_entity_poly.pdbx_seq_one_letter_code
_entity_poly.pdbx_strand_id
1 'polypeptide(L)'
;MFLYDIACQYWINLLKRFKASFPRQVSTATTLRYGVGKLHIQGHTEDCMYRHSLNYMDCCGRTHGEAVETCWAEGNQAGASTREMNAGHWHDTLDDFHGDWNWRKVQKMCTYAPSAEFNSF
;
A
#
# COMPACT_ATOMS: atom_id res chain seq x y z
N MET A 1 1.37 -7.21 -8.81
CA MET A 1 0.22 -6.30 -8.70
C MET A 1 0.76 -4.94 -8.31
N PHE A 2 0.36 -3.88 -9.01
CA PHE A 2 0.71 -2.50 -8.66
C PHE A 2 -0.55 -1.73 -8.25
N LEU A 3 -0.52 -1.10 -7.09
CA LEU A 3 -1.59 -0.24 -6.62
C LEU A 3 -1.07 1.19 -6.67
N TYR A 4 -1.81 2.07 -7.34
CA TYR A 4 -1.49 3.47 -7.42
C TYR A 4 -2.76 4.26 -7.71
N ASP A 5 -2.88 5.45 -7.11
CA ASP A 5 -4.13 6.21 -7.06
C ASP A 5 -4.65 6.49 -8.47
N ILE A 6 -3.75 6.87 -9.37
CA ILE A 6 -4.06 7.17 -10.77
C ILE A 6 -3.50 6.12 -11.72
N ALA A 7 -3.35 4.87 -11.27
CA ALA A 7 -2.89 3.75 -12.09
C ALA A 7 -3.68 3.64 -13.40
N CYS A 8 -5.00 3.87 -13.36
CA CYS A 8 -5.88 3.83 -14.53
C CYS A 8 -5.47 4.80 -15.65
N GLN A 9 -4.85 5.94 -15.33
CA GLN A 9 -4.39 6.90 -16.33
C GLN A 9 -3.03 6.51 -16.90
N TYR A 10 -2.11 6.07 -16.04
CA TYR A 10 -0.77 5.66 -16.46
C TYR A 10 -0.78 4.38 -17.28
N TRP A 11 -1.67 3.44 -16.95
CA TRP A 11 -1.69 2.12 -17.59
C TRP A 11 -1.98 2.18 -19.09
N ILE A 12 -2.76 3.18 -19.53
CA ILE A 12 -3.08 3.43 -20.94
C ILE A 12 -1.82 3.49 -21.80
N ASN A 13 -0.75 4.10 -21.28
CA ASN A 13 0.50 4.31 -22.00
C ASN A 13 1.66 3.43 -21.52
N LEU A 14 1.43 2.50 -20.59
CA LEU A 14 2.49 1.71 -19.97
C LEU A 14 3.30 0.94 -21.02
N LEU A 15 2.63 0.11 -21.83
CA LEU A 15 3.33 -0.71 -22.85
C LEU A 15 4.04 0.14 -23.90
N LYS A 16 3.46 1.28 -24.30
CA LYS A 16 4.09 2.21 -25.23
C LYS A 16 5.41 2.74 -24.66
N ARG A 17 5.41 3.16 -23.39
CA ARG A 17 6.61 3.67 -22.70
C ARG A 17 7.65 2.57 -22.50
N PHE A 18 7.23 1.37 -22.11
CA PHE A 18 8.15 0.23 -21.96
C PHE A 18 8.80 -0.17 -23.29
N LYS A 19 8.06 -0.18 -24.39
CA LYS A 19 8.66 -0.45 -25.72
C LYS A 19 9.74 0.57 -26.10
N ALA A 20 9.54 1.85 -25.75
CA ALA A 20 10.47 2.92 -26.08
C ALA A 20 11.72 2.94 -25.18
N SER A 21 11.53 2.81 -23.86
CA SER A 21 12.59 3.03 -22.87
C SER A 21 13.17 1.74 -22.30
N PHE A 22 12.40 0.66 -22.28
CA PHE A 22 12.71 -0.61 -21.61
C PHE A 22 12.33 -1.83 -22.46
N PRO A 23 12.84 -1.97 -23.70
CA PRO A 23 12.40 -2.99 -24.65
C PRO A 23 12.60 -4.42 -24.14
N ARG A 24 13.61 -4.66 -23.29
CA ARG A 24 13.88 -5.98 -22.67
C ARG A 24 12.83 -6.37 -21.62
N GLN A 25 12.07 -5.41 -21.11
CA GLN A 25 11.11 -5.60 -20.02
C GLN A 25 9.65 -5.57 -20.49
N VAL A 26 9.39 -5.52 -21.80
CA VAL A 26 8.03 -5.47 -22.36
C VAL A 26 7.23 -6.72 -22.01
N SER A 27 7.86 -7.90 -22.00
CA SER A 27 7.23 -9.15 -21.57
C SER A 27 6.74 -9.05 -20.13
N THR A 28 7.60 -8.58 -19.22
CA THR A 28 7.24 -8.32 -17.82
C THR A 28 6.07 -7.36 -17.71
N ALA A 29 6.13 -6.21 -18.39
CA ALA A 29 5.09 -5.19 -18.37
C ALA A 29 3.71 -5.71 -18.81
N THR A 30 3.69 -6.68 -19.74
CA THR A 30 2.44 -7.28 -20.24
C THR A 30 1.77 -8.19 -19.20
N THR A 31 2.55 -8.78 -18.29
CA THR A 31 2.04 -9.64 -17.21
C THR A 31 1.58 -8.86 -15.98
N LEU A 32 1.84 -7.56 -15.93
CA LEU A 32 1.52 -6.76 -14.76
C LEU A 32 0.01 -6.57 -14.63
N ARG A 33 -0.47 -6.70 -13.39
CA ARG A 33 -1.82 -6.28 -12.97
C ARG A 33 -1.72 -5.00 -12.18
N TYR A 34 -2.76 -4.17 -12.29
CA TYR A 34 -2.87 -2.92 -11.55
C TYR A 34 -4.27 -2.72 -11.01
N GLY A 35 -4.38 -1.92 -9.96
CA GLY A 35 -5.63 -1.44 -9.41
C GLY A 35 -5.46 -0.08 -8.75
N VAL A 36 -6.58 0.49 -8.32
CA VAL A 36 -6.60 1.72 -7.53
C VAL A 36 -6.99 1.37 -6.10
N GLY A 37 -6.36 2.02 -5.12
CA GLY A 37 -6.68 1.88 -3.71
C GLY A 37 -8.17 2.18 -3.43
N LYS A 38 -8.72 1.54 -2.39
CA LYS A 38 -10.16 1.62 -2.11
C LYS A 38 -10.64 3.00 -1.67
N LEU A 39 -9.77 3.80 -1.08
CA LEU A 39 -10.10 5.18 -0.72
C LEU A 39 -10.12 6.03 -1.98
N HIS A 40 -9.06 5.95 -2.79
CA HIS A 40 -8.87 6.80 -3.96
C HIS A 40 -9.82 6.47 -5.11
N ILE A 41 -10.18 5.19 -5.29
CA ILE A 41 -11.07 4.78 -6.37
C ILE A 41 -12.44 5.47 -6.30
N GLN A 42 -12.89 5.90 -5.11
CA GLN A 42 -14.16 6.62 -4.94
C GLN A 42 -14.17 8.00 -5.62
N GLY A 43 -12.99 8.61 -5.83
CA GLY A 43 -12.85 9.87 -6.55
C GLY A 43 -12.80 9.71 -8.07
N HIS A 44 -12.88 8.48 -8.60
CA HIS A 44 -12.78 8.20 -10.02
C HIS A 44 -14.17 8.10 -10.67
N THR A 45 -14.20 8.04 -12.01
CA THR A 45 -15.44 7.78 -12.74
C THR A 45 -16.01 6.42 -12.39
N GLU A 46 -17.33 6.28 -12.52
CA GLU A 46 -18.05 5.04 -12.21
C GLU A 46 -17.46 3.81 -12.95
N ASP A 47 -17.14 3.97 -14.24
CA ASP A 47 -16.49 2.93 -15.04
C ASP A 47 -15.13 2.47 -14.45
N CYS A 48 -14.33 3.44 -13.98
CA CYS A 48 -13.06 3.16 -13.33
C CYS A 48 -13.26 2.41 -12.01
N MET A 49 -14.30 2.78 -11.24
CA MET A 49 -14.64 2.13 -9.97
C MET A 49 -14.90 0.65 -10.14
N TYR A 50 -15.65 0.24 -11.17
CA TYR A 50 -15.90 -1.18 -11.40
C TYR A 50 -14.69 -1.90 -11.98
N ARG A 51 -13.95 -1.28 -12.91
CA ARG A 51 -12.83 -1.94 -13.61
C ARG A 51 -11.57 -2.09 -12.76
N HIS A 52 -11.31 -1.17 -11.84
CA HIS A 52 -10.03 -1.08 -11.13
C HIS A 52 -10.15 -1.20 -9.61
N SER A 53 -11.36 -1.48 -9.11
CA SER A 53 -11.58 -1.79 -7.70
C SER A 53 -10.96 -3.13 -7.31
N LEU A 54 -10.29 -3.12 -6.16
CA LEU A 54 -9.70 -4.32 -5.56
C LEU A 54 -10.74 -5.34 -5.09
N ASN A 55 -12.02 -4.96 -5.00
CA ASN A 55 -13.07 -5.91 -4.66
C ASN A 55 -13.41 -6.87 -5.80
N TYR A 56 -13.09 -6.50 -7.04
CA TYR A 56 -13.42 -7.27 -8.24
C TYR A 56 -12.18 -7.88 -8.92
N MET A 57 -11.02 -7.80 -8.26
CA MET A 57 -9.75 -8.19 -8.85
C MET A 57 -9.29 -9.56 -8.35
N ASP A 58 -9.03 -10.46 -9.28
CA ASP A 58 -8.53 -11.78 -8.94
C ASP A 58 -7.11 -11.72 -8.37
N CYS A 59 -6.85 -12.60 -7.40
CA CYS A 59 -5.54 -12.82 -6.79
C CYS A 59 -4.95 -11.59 -6.07
N CYS A 60 -5.76 -10.61 -5.65
CA CYS A 60 -5.29 -9.46 -4.87
C CYS A 60 -5.38 -9.65 -3.33
N GLY A 61 -6.07 -10.71 -2.88
CA GLY A 61 -6.40 -10.91 -1.48
C GLY A 61 -7.35 -9.84 -0.92
N ARG A 62 -7.74 -9.97 0.35
CA ARG A 62 -8.58 -8.97 1.01
C ARG A 62 -7.72 -7.82 1.53
N THR A 63 -7.41 -6.87 0.65
CA THR A 63 -6.68 -5.64 0.99
C THR A 63 -7.47 -4.40 0.62
N HIS A 64 -7.10 -3.27 1.22
CA HIS A 64 -7.63 -1.94 0.92
C HIS A 64 -6.66 -1.12 0.06
N GLY A 65 -5.39 -1.51 -0.01
CA GLY A 65 -4.38 -0.83 -0.82
C GLY A 65 -3.78 0.43 -0.20
N GLU A 66 -4.36 0.97 0.87
CA GLU A 66 -3.96 2.26 1.47
C GLU A 66 -3.01 2.15 2.67
N ALA A 67 -2.56 0.94 3.00
CA ALA A 67 -1.78 0.72 4.23
C ALA A 67 -0.51 1.59 4.27
N VAL A 68 0.08 1.89 3.11
CA VAL A 68 1.26 2.76 2.98
C VAL A 68 0.97 4.23 3.31
N GLU A 69 -0.27 4.69 3.14
CA GLU A 69 -0.65 6.08 3.40
C GLU A 69 -1.18 6.27 4.82
N THR A 70 -1.89 5.27 5.35
CA THR A 70 -2.42 5.31 6.72
C THR A 70 -1.31 5.45 7.78
N CYS A 71 -0.08 5.02 7.49
CA CYS A 71 1.04 5.17 8.41
C CYS A 71 1.53 6.63 8.52
N TRP A 72 1.24 7.48 7.53
CA TRP A 72 1.72 8.87 7.52
C TRP A 72 1.18 9.67 8.69
N ALA A 73 -0.06 9.43 9.12
CA ALA A 73 -0.64 10.11 10.28
C ALA A 73 0.18 9.87 11.57
N GLU A 74 0.69 8.66 11.75
CA GLU A 74 1.55 8.31 12.88
C GLU A 74 2.98 8.81 12.67
N GLY A 75 3.56 8.60 11.48
CA GLY A 75 4.92 9.05 11.16
C GLY A 75 5.10 10.57 11.24
N ASN A 76 4.07 11.35 10.89
CA ASN A 76 4.09 12.81 10.99
C ASN A 76 4.29 13.31 12.43
N GLN A 77 3.93 12.51 13.44
CA GLN A 77 4.14 12.88 14.85
C GLN A 77 5.63 12.90 15.21
N ALA A 78 6.44 12.05 14.58
CA ALA A 78 7.89 12.05 14.78
C ALA A 78 8.57 13.26 14.12
N GLY A 79 8.00 13.79 13.02
CA GLY A 79 8.64 14.77 12.15
C GLY A 79 9.17 16.02 12.87
N ALA A 80 8.39 16.60 13.78
CA ALA A 80 8.82 17.78 14.53
C ALA A 80 9.99 17.49 15.47
N SER A 81 9.98 16.33 16.14
CA SER A 81 11.05 15.94 17.08
C SER A 81 12.34 15.56 16.37
N THR A 82 12.25 15.05 15.14
CA THR A 82 13.41 14.55 14.40
C THR A 82 14.07 15.62 13.52
N ARG A 83 13.48 16.81 13.37
CA ARG A 83 13.87 17.81 12.36
C ARG A 83 15.30 18.34 12.49
N GLU A 84 15.78 18.53 13.72
CA GLU A 84 17.10 19.10 14.00
C GLU A 84 18.16 18.04 14.31
N MET A 85 17.82 16.76 14.17
CA MET A 85 18.74 15.65 14.44
C MET A 85 19.79 15.53 13.33
N ASN A 86 21.00 15.07 13.68
CA ASN A 86 21.98 14.68 12.67
C ASN A 86 21.47 13.45 11.89
N ALA A 87 22.00 13.21 10.69
CA ALA A 87 21.48 12.18 9.79
C ALA A 87 21.44 10.77 10.42
N GLY A 88 22.49 10.36 11.14
CA GLY A 88 22.53 9.03 11.78
C GLY A 88 21.46 8.89 12.87
N HIS A 89 21.42 9.86 13.78
CA HIS A 89 20.45 9.89 14.87
C HIS A 89 19.01 10.02 14.37
N TRP A 90 18.80 10.75 13.27
CA TRP A 90 17.51 10.85 12.59
C TRP A 90 17.02 9.47 12.11
N HIS A 91 17.88 8.69 11.46
CA HIS A 91 17.56 7.34 11.02
C HIS A 91 17.24 6.42 12.20
N ASP A 92 18.10 6.36 13.20
CA ASP A 92 17.92 5.49 14.37
C ASP A 92 16.61 5.83 15.12
N THR A 93 16.31 7.11 15.29
CA THR A 93 15.08 7.57 15.96
C THR A 93 13.82 7.17 15.19
N LEU A 94 13.84 7.27 13.85
CA LEU A 94 12.71 6.85 13.03
C LEU A 94 12.52 5.33 13.07
N ASP A 95 13.60 4.55 13.07
CA ASP A 95 13.53 3.10 13.19
C ASP A 95 12.94 2.67 14.54
N ASP A 96 13.36 3.32 15.65
CA ASP A 96 12.79 3.09 16.97
C ASP A 96 11.28 3.43 17.02
N PHE A 97 10.88 4.56 16.41
CA PHE A 97 9.49 4.97 16.34
C PHE A 97 8.62 3.94 15.59
N HIS A 98 9.08 3.48 14.43
CA HIS A 98 8.38 2.45 13.67
C HIS A 98 8.38 1.08 14.38
N GLY A 99 9.46 0.76 15.09
CA GLY A 99 9.59 -0.43 15.92
C GLY A 99 8.56 -0.48 17.05
N ASP A 100 8.44 0.60 17.83
CA ASP A 100 7.41 0.73 18.87
C ASP A 100 6.00 0.69 18.28
N TRP A 101 5.76 1.35 17.15
CA TRP A 101 4.45 1.30 16.48
C TRP A 101 4.06 -0.12 16.07
N ASN A 102 5.00 -0.89 15.50
CA ASN A 102 4.78 -2.29 15.15
C ASN A 102 4.52 -3.15 16.40
N TRP A 103 5.30 -2.95 17.47
CA TRP A 103 5.09 -3.64 18.74
C TRP A 103 3.69 -3.39 19.31
N ARG A 104 3.23 -2.14 19.34
CA ARG A 104 1.89 -1.76 19.82
C ARG A 104 0.79 -2.42 19.00
N LYS A 105 0.95 -2.55 17.68
CA LYS A 105 -0.01 -3.28 16.84
C LYS A 105 -0.06 -4.74 17.23
N VAL A 106 1.09 -5.40 17.39
CA VAL A 106 1.17 -6.82 17.79
C VAL A 106 0.48 -7.06 19.13
N GLN A 107 0.78 -6.24 20.13
CA GLN A 107 0.13 -6.29 21.44
C GLN A 107 -1.39 -6.17 21.34
N LYS A 108 -1.89 -5.27 20.49
CA LYS A 108 -3.33 -5.06 20.27
C LYS A 108 -3.98 -6.10 19.35
N MET A 109 -3.23 -6.91 18.61
CA MET A 109 -3.85 -7.96 17.79
C MET A 109 -4.61 -8.96 18.66
N CYS A 110 -4.07 -9.31 19.84
CA CYS A 110 -4.72 -10.21 20.78
C CYS A 110 -6.06 -9.68 21.33
N THR A 111 -6.27 -8.36 21.35
CA THR A 111 -7.54 -7.78 21.83
C THR A 111 -8.66 -7.82 20.79
N TYR A 112 -8.33 -8.00 19.50
CA TYR A 112 -9.32 -7.99 18.40
C TYR A 112 -9.46 -9.35 17.70
N ALA A 113 -8.59 -10.32 18.00
CA ALA A 113 -8.85 -11.70 17.63
C ALA A 113 -9.99 -12.22 18.54
N PRO A 114 -11.14 -12.65 17.98
CA PRO A 114 -12.11 -13.37 18.80
C PRO A 114 -11.37 -14.56 19.42
N SER A 115 -11.63 -14.84 20.70
CA SER A 115 -11.17 -16.08 21.33
C SER A 115 -11.64 -17.21 20.42
N ALA A 116 -10.70 -17.82 19.68
CA ALA A 116 -11.00 -18.97 18.87
C ALA A 116 -11.44 -20.06 19.85
N GLU A 117 -12.75 -20.30 19.94
CA GLU A 117 -13.24 -21.58 20.41
C GLU A 117 -12.67 -22.60 19.43
N PHE A 118 -11.57 -23.24 19.86
CA PHE A 118 -11.06 -24.46 19.27
C PHE A 118 -12.12 -25.54 19.48
N ASN A 119 -13.15 -25.53 18.65
CA ASN A 119 -14.01 -26.70 18.48
C ASN A 119 -13.24 -27.67 17.58
N SER A 120 -12.65 -28.66 18.24
CA SER A 120 -12.11 -29.87 17.65
C SER A 120 -13.15 -30.54 16.74
N PHE A 121 -12.82 -30.67 15.47
CA PHE A 121 -13.36 -31.72 14.59
C PHE A 121 -12.33 -32.83 14.47
#